data_AF-A0A9X0BKG8-F1
#
_entry.id   AF-A0A9X0BKG8-F1
#
_cell.length_a   1.000
_cell.length_b   1.000
_cell.length_c   1.000
_cell.angle_alpha   90.00
_cell.angle_beta   90.00
_cell.angle_gamma   90.00
#
_symmetry.space_group_name_H-M   'P 1'
#
loop_
_entity.id
_entity.type
_entity.pdbx_description
1 polymer ?
#
loop_
_entity_poly.entity_id
_entity_poly.type
_entity_poly.pdbx_seq_one_letter_code
_entity_poly.pdbx_strand_id
1 'polypeptide(L)'
;MRFSSIIALANLLGTGIAYAQYSYKPSTTLRPIATRTRVHNTYGPTGTPCAGNTPNDRSVWCNYSINTDYENVVPDTGVTREYWFEVKEVTLSPDGFMPSRPVMTINGTFPGPTLVADWGDWVIVHVTNHLYQAMNGSSIHWHGIRQNYTNPNDGVPSYGSSWYHSHIGLQAWEGVYGAIVINGPATANYDVDKGPLFLSDWTHETVDQLHQDVQLRGPVRKLSNGLINGKNIYGDGTNTTGSHFHMKVEKGKSYRLRLVNPAIDTHWKFTIDNHTMTVIAMDLFPIKPFVTNVISIGMGQRYDVIITANQRSVAESFWMRAIPADRCSQNEMASNIRGIVYYGNKPKQPRTQSFPFTNVCEDEPLTNLVPHVPKNVDPPISPVWDKNVTVSNTRNAQNFFRWQFNSTSMNVSWENPTLMQVYHDEPGFSNSSGVIELPFKDKWVYLFIQNTIVTHPIHLHGHDFSILAQGQPGPGKPQWDGSIITQNPPRRDTAVLAGSG
;
A
#
# COMPACT_ATOMS: atom_id res chain seq x y z
N MET A 1 6.67 9.15 33.17
CA MET A 1 7.25 8.83 31.85
C MET A 1 6.34 9.41 30.80
N ARG A 2 6.79 10.45 30.09
CA ARG A 2 6.04 11.10 29.01
C ARG A 2 6.19 10.23 27.76
N PHE A 3 5.11 9.63 27.28
CA PHE A 3 5.10 9.02 25.96
C PHE A 3 4.75 10.13 24.97
N SER A 4 5.75 10.66 24.27
CA SER A 4 5.56 11.54 23.11
C SER A 4 5.52 10.64 21.86
N SER A 5 4.49 10.78 21.04
CA SER A 5 4.42 10.08 19.75
C SER A 5 5.31 10.83 18.74
N ILE A 6 6.22 10.10 18.08
CA ILE A 6 7.06 10.63 16.99
C ILE A 6 6.49 10.10 15.69
N ILE A 7 6.07 11.00 14.79
CA ILE A 7 5.73 10.64 13.42
C ILE A 7 6.99 10.77 12.57
N ALA A 8 7.45 9.66 11.98
CA ALA A 8 8.46 9.66 10.94
C ALA A 8 7.77 9.54 9.58
N LEU A 9 7.89 10.58 8.75
CA LEU A 9 7.53 10.52 7.33
C LEU A 9 8.71 9.91 6.57
N ALA A 10 8.58 8.65 6.16
CA ALA A 10 9.70 7.93 5.56
C ALA A 10 9.92 8.32 4.08
N ASN A 11 11.11 8.83 3.77
CA ASN A 11 11.70 8.83 2.41
C ASN A 11 13.02 8.06 2.47
N LEU A 12 13.06 6.86 1.90
CA LEU A 12 14.20 5.94 1.94
C LEU A 12 15.37 6.42 1.07
N LEU A 13 16.46 6.93 1.65
CA LEU A 13 17.82 6.86 1.10
C LEU A 13 18.88 6.88 2.23
N GLY A 14 19.85 5.96 2.17
CA GLY A 14 21.05 6.00 3.00
C GLY A 14 22.14 5.09 2.44
N THR A 15 23.30 5.66 2.11
CA THR A 15 24.58 4.94 1.98
C THR A 15 25.65 5.68 2.77
N GLY A 16 26.46 4.94 3.53
CA GLY A 16 27.61 5.44 4.27
C GLY A 16 28.04 4.50 5.40
N ILE A 17 29.01 3.62 5.11
CA ILE A 17 29.63 2.73 6.10
C ILE A 17 30.67 3.52 6.90
N ALA A 18 30.59 3.49 8.24
CA ALA A 18 31.69 3.87 9.11
C ALA A 18 31.82 2.87 10.26
N TYR A 19 32.91 2.13 10.30
CA TYR A 19 33.24 1.20 11.39
C TYR A 19 33.62 2.00 12.65
N ALA A 20 32.92 1.76 13.76
CA ALA A 20 33.38 2.13 15.09
C ALA A 20 33.33 0.89 16.01
N GLN A 21 34.51 0.41 16.43
CA GLN A 21 34.63 -0.61 17.48
C GLN A 21 34.35 0.04 18.83
N TYR A 22 33.34 -0.45 19.57
CA TYR A 22 33.19 -0.16 21.00
C TYR A 22 32.99 -1.43 21.81
N SER A 23 33.70 -1.50 22.93
CA SER A 23 33.83 -2.65 23.81
C SER A 23 32.64 -2.76 24.77
N TYR A 24 32.00 -3.93 24.77
CA TYR A 24 30.84 -4.26 25.60
C TYR A 24 31.23 -4.47 27.07
N LYS A 25 30.47 -3.85 28.00
CA LYS A 25 30.42 -4.25 29.42
C LYS A 25 28.98 -4.66 29.76
N PRO A 26 28.73 -5.92 30.18
CA PRO A 26 27.39 -6.34 30.57
C PRO A 26 27.05 -5.79 31.96
N SER A 27 25.89 -5.15 32.07
CA SER A 27 25.24 -4.92 33.37
C SER A 27 24.02 -5.83 33.46
N THR A 28 24.11 -6.79 34.37
CA THR A 28 23.07 -7.73 34.75
C THR A 28 22.07 -7.07 35.69
N THR A 29 20.82 -6.86 35.24
CA THR A 29 19.58 -7.03 36.04
C THR A 29 18.35 -6.60 35.24
N LEU A 30 17.72 -7.55 34.52
CA LEU A 30 16.36 -7.40 34.01
C LEU A 30 15.40 -8.02 35.03
N ARG A 31 14.38 -7.25 35.45
CA ARG A 31 13.27 -7.76 36.27
C ARG A 31 12.29 -8.53 35.38
N PRO A 32 11.67 -9.63 35.85
CA PRO A 32 10.79 -10.43 35.02
C PRO A 32 9.47 -9.72 34.75
N ILE A 33 9.10 -9.58 33.48
CA ILE A 33 7.74 -9.27 33.05
C ILE A 33 6.92 -10.54 33.24
N ALA A 34 5.78 -10.41 33.92
CA ALA A 34 4.85 -11.52 34.13
C ALA A 34 4.31 -12.04 32.79
N THR A 35 4.78 -13.22 32.37
CA THR A 35 4.23 -13.96 31.23
C THR A 35 2.93 -14.64 31.66
N ARG A 36 1.79 -14.09 31.25
CA ARG A 36 0.55 -14.89 31.15
C ARG A 36 0.71 -15.84 29.97
N THR A 37 0.91 -17.12 30.24
CA THR A 37 0.82 -18.20 29.26
C THR A 37 -0.62 -18.32 28.77
N ARG A 38 -0.99 -17.61 27.68
CA ARG A 38 -2.15 -18.01 26.86
C ARG A 38 -1.69 -19.17 25.98
N VAL A 39 -2.43 -20.27 26.02
CA VAL A 39 -2.23 -21.41 25.11
C VAL A 39 -2.73 -20.97 23.73
N HIS A 40 -1.80 -20.72 22.80
CA HIS A 40 -2.13 -20.32 21.43
C HIS A 40 -2.21 -21.58 20.56
N ASN A 41 -3.40 -21.91 20.07
CA ASN A 41 -3.54 -22.95 19.06
C ASN A 41 -3.26 -22.34 17.68
N THR A 42 -2.21 -22.83 17.00
CA THR A 42 -1.85 -22.45 15.64
C THR A 42 -2.77 -23.15 14.65
N TYR A 43 -3.78 -22.44 14.12
CA TYR A 43 -4.62 -22.93 13.04
C TYR A 43 -4.33 -22.15 11.76
N GLY A 44 -4.16 -22.83 10.63
CA GLY A 44 -4.26 -22.19 9.32
C GLY A 44 -5.66 -21.59 9.11
N PRO A 45 -5.83 -20.56 8.26
CA PRO A 45 -7.13 -19.96 7.99
C PRO A 45 -8.14 -21.05 7.59
N THR A 46 -9.22 -21.19 8.35
CA THR A 46 -10.20 -22.28 8.18
C THR A 46 -11.08 -22.06 6.95
N GLY A 47 -10.96 -20.89 6.29
CA GLY A 47 -11.73 -20.49 5.11
C GLY A 47 -13.24 -20.37 5.38
N THR A 48 -13.69 -20.57 6.61
CA THR A 48 -15.11 -20.51 6.99
C THR A 48 -15.39 -19.12 7.55
N PRO A 49 -16.21 -18.30 6.87
CA PRO A 49 -16.60 -17.00 7.40
C PRO A 49 -17.22 -17.13 8.79
N CYS A 50 -17.04 -16.08 9.60
CA CYS A 50 -17.73 -15.94 10.87
C CYS A 50 -19.24 -16.18 10.71
N ALA A 51 -19.89 -16.75 11.73
CA ALA A 51 -21.32 -17.06 11.69
C ALA A 51 -22.15 -15.85 11.22
N GLY A 52 -23.10 -16.08 10.30
CA GLY A 52 -23.94 -15.06 9.70
C GLY A 52 -23.34 -14.34 8.49
N ASN A 53 -22.01 -14.35 8.29
CA ASN A 53 -21.41 -13.77 7.09
C ASN A 53 -21.62 -14.70 5.87
N THR A 54 -22.60 -14.37 5.04
CA THR A 54 -22.99 -15.18 3.88
C THR A 54 -22.94 -14.35 2.59
N PRO A 55 -22.98 -14.98 1.40
CA PRO A 55 -23.13 -14.25 0.14
C PRO A 55 -24.27 -13.24 0.11
N ASN A 56 -25.38 -13.54 0.80
CA ASN A 56 -26.59 -12.70 0.83
C ASN A 56 -26.61 -11.71 2.00
N ASP A 57 -25.67 -11.81 2.93
CA ASP A 57 -25.48 -10.86 4.02
C ASP A 57 -24.02 -10.83 4.45
N ARG A 58 -23.26 -9.94 3.81
CA ARG A 58 -21.86 -9.67 4.15
C ARG A 58 -21.71 -8.66 5.28
N SER A 59 -22.80 -8.06 5.75
CA SER A 59 -22.76 -7.02 6.78
C SER A 59 -22.52 -7.57 8.19
N VAL A 60 -22.78 -8.85 8.40
CA VAL A 60 -22.66 -9.55 9.69
C VAL A 60 -21.28 -10.19 9.84
N TRP A 61 -20.76 -10.23 11.07
CA TRP A 61 -19.52 -10.91 11.42
C TRP A 61 -19.57 -11.47 12.85
N CYS A 62 -20.07 -12.68 13.02
CA CYS A 62 -20.29 -13.27 14.35
C CYS A 62 -21.18 -12.34 15.21
N ASN A 63 -20.68 -11.86 16.36
CA ASN A 63 -21.38 -10.91 17.23
C ASN A 63 -21.15 -9.44 16.85
N TYR A 64 -20.43 -9.20 15.76
CA TYR A 64 -20.08 -7.89 15.25
C TYR A 64 -20.73 -7.68 13.88
N SER A 65 -20.61 -6.47 13.36
CA SER A 65 -21.13 -6.11 12.05
C SER A 65 -20.32 -4.98 11.41
N ILE A 66 -20.66 -4.66 10.18
CA ILE A 66 -20.12 -3.52 9.43
C ILE A 66 -20.30 -2.17 10.14
N ASN A 67 -21.22 -2.09 11.11
CA ASN A 67 -21.48 -0.88 11.90
C ASN A 67 -20.63 -0.78 13.17
N THR A 68 -19.80 -1.78 13.46
CA THR A 68 -18.96 -1.79 14.66
C THR A 68 -17.82 -0.79 14.48
N ASP A 69 -17.61 0.09 15.45
CA ASP A 69 -16.45 0.97 15.48
C ASP A 69 -15.18 0.20 15.83
N TYR A 70 -14.53 -0.27 14.79
CA TYR A 70 -13.36 -1.13 14.86
C TYR A 70 -12.09 -0.44 15.35
N GLU A 71 -12.06 0.89 15.40
CA GLU A 71 -10.93 1.61 15.98
C GLU A 71 -10.91 1.47 17.51
N ASN A 72 -12.06 1.15 18.10
CA ASN A 72 -12.28 1.07 19.55
C ASN A 72 -12.73 -0.32 20.01
N VAL A 73 -13.28 -1.14 19.12
CA VAL A 73 -13.79 -2.49 19.40
C VAL A 73 -13.09 -3.50 18.49
N VAL A 74 -12.47 -4.52 19.08
CA VAL A 74 -11.81 -5.60 18.34
C VAL A 74 -12.33 -6.94 18.87
N PRO A 75 -12.71 -7.91 18.00
CA PRO A 75 -13.06 -9.26 18.43
C PRO A 75 -11.91 -9.95 19.15
N ASP A 76 -12.16 -10.63 20.28
CA ASP A 76 -11.20 -11.59 20.84
C ASP A 76 -11.53 -12.97 20.28
N THR A 77 -10.83 -13.36 19.21
CA THR A 77 -11.04 -14.67 18.58
C THR A 77 -10.33 -15.80 19.34
N GLY A 78 -9.35 -15.46 20.18
CA GLY A 78 -8.44 -16.43 20.81
C GLY A 78 -7.51 -17.15 19.82
N VAL A 79 -7.51 -16.77 18.54
CA VAL A 79 -6.75 -17.44 17.47
C VAL A 79 -5.46 -16.66 17.18
N THR A 80 -4.37 -17.41 16.94
CA THR A 80 -3.12 -16.87 16.42
C THR A 80 -2.82 -17.52 15.06
N ARG A 81 -2.57 -16.68 14.05
CA ARG A 81 -2.07 -17.08 12.74
C ARG A 81 -0.55 -16.88 12.72
N GLU A 82 0.19 -17.92 12.39
CA GLU A 82 1.65 -17.90 12.42
C GLU A 82 2.22 -18.22 11.03
N TYR A 83 3.19 -17.41 10.60
CA TYR A 83 3.80 -17.47 9.26
C TYR A 83 5.32 -17.48 9.35
N TRP A 84 5.97 -18.11 8.36
CA TRP A 84 7.42 -18.12 8.19
C TRP A 84 7.77 -17.58 6.80
N PHE A 85 8.47 -16.45 6.78
CA PHE A 85 8.90 -15.74 5.60
C PHE A 85 10.40 -15.87 5.44
N GLU A 86 10.82 -16.52 4.36
CA GLU A 86 12.20 -16.56 3.89
C GLU A 86 12.38 -15.48 2.82
N VAL A 87 13.13 -14.42 3.14
CA VAL A 87 13.53 -13.41 2.16
C VAL A 87 14.75 -13.94 1.41
N LYS A 88 14.61 -14.24 0.12
CA LYS A 88 15.65 -14.88 -0.69
C LYS A 88 15.69 -14.41 -2.13
N GLU A 89 16.87 -14.52 -2.75
CA GLU A 89 17.08 -14.22 -4.15
C GLU A 89 16.61 -15.37 -5.06
N VAL A 90 15.95 -15.00 -6.16
CA VAL A 90 15.61 -15.89 -7.28
C VAL A 90 15.82 -15.14 -8.59
N THR A 91 15.76 -15.82 -9.73
CA THR A 91 15.65 -15.16 -11.04
C THR A 91 14.26 -15.38 -11.61
N LEU A 92 13.64 -14.32 -12.15
CA LEU A 92 12.29 -14.39 -12.71
C LEU A 92 12.18 -13.65 -14.05
N SER A 93 11.18 -14.06 -14.83
CA SER A 93 10.76 -13.44 -16.08
C SER A 93 9.23 -13.46 -16.16
N PRO A 94 8.53 -12.65 -15.33
CA PRO A 94 7.07 -12.68 -15.22
C PRO A 94 6.34 -12.27 -16.49
N ASP A 95 7.02 -11.52 -17.37
CA ASP A 95 6.55 -11.09 -18.68
C ASP A 95 7.22 -11.81 -19.85
N GLY A 96 8.07 -12.80 -19.57
CA GLY A 96 8.77 -13.59 -20.59
C GLY A 96 9.96 -12.88 -21.25
N PHE A 97 10.41 -11.73 -20.75
CA PHE A 97 11.66 -11.11 -21.20
C PHE A 97 12.90 -11.94 -20.80
N MET A 98 13.85 -12.09 -21.72
CA MET A 98 15.07 -12.87 -21.48
C MET A 98 16.34 -12.04 -21.76
N PRO A 99 17.42 -12.22 -20.96
CA PRO A 99 17.53 -13.14 -19.82
C PRO A 99 16.65 -12.73 -18.63
N SER A 100 16.25 -13.71 -17.81
CA SER A 100 15.53 -13.44 -16.55
C SER A 100 16.35 -12.54 -15.64
N ARG A 101 15.71 -11.62 -14.92
CA ARG A 101 16.40 -10.72 -13.98
C ARG A 101 16.48 -11.31 -12.57
N PRO A 102 17.49 -10.94 -11.77
CA PRO A 102 17.48 -11.18 -10.32
C PRO A 102 16.29 -10.47 -9.65
N VAL A 103 15.68 -11.14 -8.68
CA VAL A 103 14.52 -10.67 -7.90
C VAL A 103 14.73 -11.11 -6.45
N MET A 104 14.33 -10.28 -5.49
CA MET A 104 14.25 -10.67 -4.08
C MET A 104 12.79 -11.01 -3.78
N THR A 105 12.53 -12.16 -3.16
CA THR A 105 11.16 -12.67 -2.94
C THR A 105 10.96 -13.14 -1.52
N ILE A 106 9.69 -13.31 -1.14
CA ILE A 106 9.32 -14.03 0.07
C ILE A 106 8.87 -15.44 -0.34
N ASN A 107 9.52 -16.44 0.25
CA ASN A 107 9.28 -17.87 -0.01
C ASN A 107 9.46 -18.29 -1.47
N GLY A 108 10.23 -17.53 -2.28
CA GLY A 108 10.53 -17.88 -3.67
C GLY A 108 9.42 -17.53 -4.67
N THR A 109 8.38 -16.81 -4.24
CA THR A 109 7.23 -16.45 -5.07
C THR A 109 7.12 -14.94 -5.29
N PHE A 110 6.60 -14.55 -6.44
CA PHE A 110 6.28 -13.16 -6.77
C PHE A 110 4.87 -13.06 -7.40
N PRO A 111 3.95 -12.27 -6.83
CA PRO A 111 4.02 -11.66 -5.50
C PRO A 111 4.24 -12.70 -4.38
N GLY A 112 4.68 -12.25 -3.21
CA GLY A 112 4.84 -13.07 -2.02
C GLY A 112 3.53 -13.71 -1.53
N PRO A 113 3.59 -14.71 -0.64
CA PRO A 113 2.44 -15.43 -0.13
C PRO A 113 1.42 -14.49 0.55
N THR A 114 0.13 -14.67 0.30
CA THR A 114 -0.89 -13.86 0.99
C THR A 114 -0.98 -14.26 2.46
N LEU A 115 -0.84 -13.27 3.35
CA LEU A 115 -1.17 -13.39 4.77
C LEU A 115 -2.68 -13.29 4.93
N VAL A 116 -3.32 -14.30 5.50
CA VAL A 116 -4.78 -14.35 5.69
C VAL A 116 -5.11 -14.55 7.16
N ALA A 117 -5.85 -13.62 7.73
CA ALA A 117 -6.36 -13.71 9.10
C ALA A 117 -7.82 -13.27 9.16
N ASP A 118 -8.47 -13.48 10.31
CA ASP A 118 -9.80 -12.95 10.58
C ASP A 118 -9.70 -11.71 11.48
N TRP A 119 -10.65 -10.79 11.40
CA TRP A 119 -10.67 -9.61 12.26
C TRP A 119 -10.72 -10.03 13.74
N GLY A 120 -9.67 -9.66 14.48
CA GLY A 120 -9.47 -10.02 15.89
C GLY A 120 -8.41 -11.10 16.14
N ASP A 121 -7.93 -11.78 15.09
CA ASP A 121 -6.82 -12.72 15.22
C ASP A 121 -5.50 -12.03 15.60
N TRP A 122 -4.68 -12.71 16.38
CA TRP A 122 -3.27 -12.38 16.50
C TRP A 122 -2.49 -12.92 15.31
N VAL A 123 -1.48 -12.18 14.87
CA VAL A 123 -0.61 -12.61 13.76
C VAL A 123 0.85 -12.57 14.21
N ILE A 124 1.56 -13.67 14.01
CA ILE A 124 3.00 -13.79 14.24
C ILE A 124 3.66 -14.11 12.90
N VAL A 125 4.68 -13.36 12.52
CA VAL A 125 5.46 -13.63 11.31
C VAL A 125 6.93 -13.72 11.66
N HIS A 126 7.51 -14.88 11.43
CA HIS A 126 8.94 -15.13 11.55
C HIS A 126 9.60 -14.77 10.23
N VAL A 127 10.48 -13.78 10.22
CA VAL A 127 11.19 -13.34 9.01
C VAL A 127 12.65 -13.77 9.11
N THR A 128 13.08 -14.62 8.18
CA THR A 128 14.48 -15.06 8.05
C THR A 128 15.06 -14.44 6.78
N ASN A 129 16.16 -13.69 6.93
CA ASN A 129 16.87 -13.09 5.81
C ASN A 129 17.93 -14.04 5.25
N HIS A 130 17.74 -14.48 4.01
CA HIS A 130 18.68 -15.31 3.25
C HIS A 130 19.36 -14.56 2.10
N LEU A 131 19.36 -13.21 2.12
CA LEU A 131 19.95 -12.36 1.08
C LEU A 131 21.48 -12.33 1.11
N TYR A 132 22.11 -13.49 0.98
CA TYR A 132 23.55 -13.65 1.09
C TYR A 132 24.31 -13.11 -0.13
N GLN A 133 23.69 -13.12 -1.32
CA GLN A 133 24.34 -12.67 -2.55
C GLN A 133 24.23 -11.15 -2.69
N ALA A 134 23.04 -10.61 -2.41
CA ALA A 134 22.82 -9.16 -2.43
C ALA A 134 23.50 -8.45 -1.24
N MET A 135 23.87 -9.18 -0.19
CA MET A 135 24.44 -8.64 1.06
C MET A 135 23.56 -7.53 1.65
N ASN A 136 22.24 -7.70 1.58
CA ASN A 136 21.29 -6.72 2.09
C ASN A 136 20.74 -7.15 3.46
N GLY A 137 20.51 -6.14 4.32
CA GLY A 137 19.57 -6.30 5.42
C GLY A 137 18.13 -6.49 4.92
N SER A 138 17.21 -6.74 5.83
CA SER A 138 15.78 -6.76 5.52
C SER A 138 14.98 -6.26 6.71
N SER A 139 13.86 -5.59 6.43
CA SER A 139 12.83 -5.21 7.39
C SER A 139 11.51 -5.26 6.65
N ILE A 140 10.48 -5.85 7.25
CA ILE A 140 9.16 -5.98 6.62
C ILE A 140 8.21 -4.97 7.26
N HIS A 141 7.67 -4.09 6.44
CA HIS A 141 6.55 -3.25 6.79
C HIS A 141 5.23 -3.96 6.41
N TRP A 142 4.25 -4.02 7.30
CA TRP A 142 2.86 -4.37 6.96
C TRP A 142 2.11 -3.04 6.75
N HIS A 143 1.70 -2.79 5.53
CA HIS A 143 1.26 -1.47 5.09
C HIS A 143 -0.13 -1.13 5.62
N GLY A 144 -0.32 0.14 5.94
CA GLY A 144 -1.65 0.71 6.19
C GLY A 144 -2.23 0.36 7.54
N ILE A 145 -1.40 -0.08 8.49
CA ILE A 145 -1.95 -0.36 9.80
C ILE A 145 -1.33 0.45 10.92
N ARG A 146 -2.20 0.74 11.88
CA ARG A 146 -2.04 1.23 13.24
C ARG A 146 -0.92 0.76 14.19
N GLN A 147 -0.61 -0.53 14.39
CA GLN A 147 0.33 -1.04 15.44
C GLN A 147 0.00 -0.42 16.80
N ASN A 148 -1.27 -0.52 17.19
CA ASN A 148 -1.72 0.12 18.42
C ASN A 148 -0.96 -0.47 19.62
N TYR A 149 -0.08 0.33 20.23
CA TYR A 149 0.84 -0.05 21.31
C TYR A 149 1.88 -1.14 20.94
N THR A 150 2.17 -1.31 19.65
CA THR A 150 3.11 -2.33 19.14
C THR A 150 4.12 -1.74 18.15
N ASN A 151 4.43 -0.45 18.24
CA ASN A 151 5.36 0.26 17.35
C ASN A 151 6.76 -0.38 17.15
N PRO A 152 7.38 -1.09 18.10
CA PRO A 152 8.62 -1.83 17.80
C PRO A 152 8.46 -2.88 16.70
N ASN A 153 7.22 -3.30 16.43
CA ASN A 153 6.88 -4.21 15.36
C ASN A 153 6.44 -3.46 14.09
N ASP A 154 6.65 -2.14 13.89
CA ASP A 154 5.98 -1.28 12.87
C ASP A 154 6.18 -1.60 11.37
N GLY A 155 6.41 -2.85 10.99
CA GLY A 155 5.56 -3.31 9.90
C GLY A 155 4.21 -3.62 10.45
N VAL A 156 3.03 -3.20 9.94
CA VAL A 156 1.86 -3.09 10.83
C VAL A 156 0.49 -3.62 10.37
N PRO A 157 -0.35 -4.45 11.07
CA PRO A 157 -1.66 -5.03 10.59
C PRO A 157 -3.12 -4.68 11.20
N SER A 158 -4.18 -4.32 10.41
CA SER A 158 -5.60 -3.82 10.64
C SER A 158 -6.50 -4.49 9.59
N TYR A 159 -7.84 -4.53 9.73
CA TYR A 159 -8.64 -5.42 8.88
C TYR A 159 -9.10 -4.82 7.53
N GLY A 160 -9.18 -5.66 6.49
CA GLY A 160 -9.45 -5.24 5.11
C GLY A 160 -8.43 -5.82 4.13
N SER A 161 -8.18 -5.08 3.04
CA SER A 161 -7.15 -5.43 2.05
C SER A 161 -5.95 -4.52 2.23
N SER A 162 -4.80 -5.13 2.50
CA SER A 162 -3.53 -4.42 2.48
C SER A 162 -2.44 -5.30 1.87
N TRP A 163 -1.20 -4.95 2.15
CA TRP A 163 -0.02 -5.61 1.66
C TRP A 163 1.11 -5.44 2.66
N TYR A 164 2.10 -6.30 2.59
CA TYR A 164 3.37 -6.13 3.29
C TYR A 164 4.45 -5.98 2.25
N HIS A 165 5.52 -5.27 2.61
CA HIS A 165 6.67 -5.08 1.75
C HIS A 165 7.92 -4.82 2.56
N SER A 166 9.08 -5.03 1.95
CA SER A 166 10.33 -4.59 2.58
C SER A 166 10.35 -3.07 2.75
N HIS A 167 11.00 -2.60 3.81
CA HIS A 167 11.15 -1.18 4.11
C HIS A 167 12.63 -0.79 4.28
N ILE A 168 13.52 -1.50 3.58
CA ILE A 168 14.95 -1.16 3.48
C ILE A 168 15.33 -0.90 2.01
N GLY A 169 16.06 0.18 1.77
CA GLY A 169 16.45 0.61 0.42
C GLY A 169 15.27 0.59 -0.57
N LEU A 170 15.49 -0.04 -1.72
CA LEU A 170 14.46 -0.25 -2.76
C LEU A 170 13.94 -1.71 -2.79
N GLN A 171 14.22 -2.50 -1.74
CA GLN A 171 14.03 -3.95 -1.71
C GLN A 171 12.57 -4.39 -1.92
N ALA A 172 11.58 -3.56 -1.55
CA ALA A 172 10.17 -3.83 -1.87
C ALA A 172 9.98 -4.09 -3.36
N TRP A 173 10.55 -3.20 -4.18
CA TRP A 173 10.38 -3.22 -5.62
C TRP A 173 11.36 -4.13 -6.35
N GLU A 174 12.35 -4.68 -5.63
CA GLU A 174 13.04 -5.89 -6.10
C GLU A 174 12.16 -7.14 -6.01
N GLY A 175 11.02 -7.07 -5.32
CA GLY A 175 9.97 -8.08 -5.27
C GLY A 175 9.59 -8.59 -3.89
N VAL A 176 10.16 -8.02 -2.82
CA VAL A 176 9.85 -8.37 -1.43
C VAL A 176 8.56 -7.68 -1.01
N TYR A 177 7.44 -8.13 -1.56
CA TYR A 177 6.10 -7.73 -1.15
C TYR A 177 5.09 -8.85 -1.34
N GLY A 178 3.96 -8.78 -0.64
CA GLY A 178 2.84 -9.71 -0.77
C GLY A 178 1.61 -9.16 -0.08
N ALA A 179 0.48 -9.86 -0.21
CA ALA A 179 -0.80 -9.31 0.24
C ALA A 179 -1.12 -9.63 1.70
N ILE A 180 -1.91 -8.76 2.32
CA ILE A 180 -2.57 -8.99 3.60
C ILE A 180 -4.07 -8.96 3.36
N VAL A 181 -4.76 -10.05 3.71
CA VAL A 181 -6.20 -10.13 3.71
C VAL A 181 -6.66 -10.44 5.11
N ILE A 182 -7.40 -9.51 5.71
CA ILE A 182 -8.05 -9.76 6.98
C ILE A 182 -9.55 -9.78 6.74
N ASN A 183 -10.15 -10.95 6.93
CA ASN A 183 -11.57 -11.16 6.69
C ASN A 183 -12.40 -10.42 7.74
N GLY A 184 -13.55 -9.93 7.31
CA GLY A 184 -14.47 -9.16 8.12
C GLY A 184 -15.76 -8.89 7.35
N PRO A 185 -16.67 -8.08 7.92
CA PRO A 185 -17.88 -7.67 7.24
C PRO A 185 -17.58 -6.76 6.03
N ALA A 186 -18.55 -6.59 5.14
CA ALA A 186 -18.47 -5.70 3.98
C ALA A 186 -19.77 -4.90 3.80
N THR A 187 -19.67 -3.76 3.11
CA THR A 187 -20.78 -2.82 2.88
C THR A 187 -21.69 -3.20 1.71
N ALA A 188 -21.33 -4.23 0.94
CA ALA A 188 -22.20 -4.83 -0.06
C ALA A 188 -21.95 -6.35 -0.18
N ASN A 189 -22.99 -7.03 -0.66
CA ASN A 189 -23.03 -8.47 -0.82
C ASN A 189 -22.24 -8.93 -2.05
N TYR A 190 -21.56 -10.08 -1.92
CA TYR A 190 -20.86 -10.72 -3.02
C TYR A 190 -20.77 -12.24 -2.83
N ASP A 191 -20.74 -12.97 -3.94
CA ASP A 191 -20.71 -14.44 -3.94
C ASP A 191 -19.32 -14.97 -3.67
N VAL A 192 -18.31 -14.45 -4.38
CA VAL A 192 -16.96 -15.01 -4.39
C VAL A 192 -15.93 -13.92 -4.14
N ASP A 193 -15.01 -14.16 -3.21
CA ASP A 193 -13.80 -13.36 -3.06
C ASP A 193 -12.71 -13.92 -3.99
N LYS A 194 -12.20 -13.11 -4.93
CA LYS A 194 -11.07 -13.50 -5.80
C LYS A 194 -9.72 -13.19 -5.18
N GLY A 195 -9.70 -12.52 -4.02
CA GLY A 195 -8.49 -12.16 -3.32
C GLY A 195 -7.77 -10.94 -3.92
N PRO A 196 -6.49 -10.78 -3.56
CA PRO A 196 -5.62 -9.69 -4.01
C PRO A 196 -5.42 -9.66 -5.53
N LEU A 197 -5.43 -8.44 -6.08
CA LEU A 197 -5.06 -8.16 -7.46
C LEU A 197 -4.04 -7.01 -7.47
N PHE A 198 -2.76 -7.37 -7.55
CA PHE A 198 -1.68 -6.40 -7.62
C PHE A 198 -1.58 -5.74 -9.01
N LEU A 199 -1.39 -4.43 -9.02
CA LEU A 199 -1.13 -3.61 -10.21
C LEU A 199 0.27 -2.99 -10.05
N SER A 200 1.32 -3.64 -10.55
CA SER A 200 2.69 -3.18 -10.39
C SER A 200 3.28 -2.70 -11.71
N ASP A 201 4.22 -1.77 -11.68
CA ASP A 201 5.15 -1.60 -12.79
C ASP A 201 6.24 -2.67 -12.72
N TRP A 202 7.06 -2.73 -13.76
CA TRP A 202 8.11 -3.72 -13.91
C TRP A 202 9.24 -3.22 -14.78
N THR A 203 10.47 -3.64 -14.44
CA THR A 203 11.69 -3.24 -15.13
C THR A 203 12.56 -4.47 -15.34
N HIS A 204 13.29 -4.51 -16.46
CA HIS A 204 14.20 -5.62 -16.75
C HIS A 204 15.58 -5.47 -16.10
N GLU A 205 15.95 -4.25 -15.70
CA GLU A 205 17.06 -3.98 -14.78
C GLU A 205 16.56 -3.98 -13.33
N THR A 206 17.46 -4.23 -12.38
CA THR A 206 17.17 -4.13 -10.93
C THR A 206 16.91 -2.69 -10.53
N VAL A 207 16.02 -2.43 -9.59
CA VAL A 207 15.72 -1.05 -9.17
C VAL A 207 16.94 -0.40 -8.52
N ASP A 208 17.82 -1.18 -7.90
CA ASP A 208 19.13 -0.68 -7.42
C ASP A 208 20.07 -0.26 -8.56
N GLN A 209 20.04 -0.95 -9.72
CA GLN A 209 20.74 -0.50 -10.92
C GLN A 209 20.14 0.80 -11.46
N LEU A 210 18.80 0.88 -11.51
CA LEU A 210 18.08 2.08 -11.93
C LEU A 210 18.38 3.29 -11.02
N HIS A 211 18.56 3.04 -9.72
CA HIS A 211 18.78 4.08 -8.72
C HIS A 211 20.01 4.93 -9.01
N GLN A 212 21.09 4.33 -9.52
CA GLN A 212 22.30 5.05 -9.92
C GLN A 212 21.99 6.17 -10.92
N ASP A 213 21.06 5.91 -11.83
CA ASP A 213 20.66 6.89 -12.81
C ASP A 213 19.68 7.93 -12.27
N VAL A 214 18.65 7.46 -11.55
CA VAL A 214 17.61 8.30 -10.98
C VAL A 214 18.19 9.32 -9.99
N GLN A 215 19.19 8.93 -9.18
CA GLN A 215 19.81 9.88 -8.26
C GLN A 215 20.67 10.95 -8.97
N LEU A 216 21.12 10.70 -10.20
CA LEU A 216 21.88 11.68 -10.99
C LEU A 216 20.95 12.63 -11.75
N ARG A 217 19.88 12.11 -12.36
CA ARG A 217 19.05 12.85 -13.32
C ARG A 217 17.66 13.23 -12.80
N GLY A 218 17.18 12.59 -11.74
CA GLY A 218 15.78 12.64 -11.31
C GLY A 218 14.91 11.57 -11.98
N PRO A 219 13.61 11.49 -11.64
CA PRO A 219 12.70 10.43 -12.08
C PRO A 219 12.19 10.64 -13.52
N VAL A 220 13.08 10.57 -14.50
CA VAL A 220 12.76 10.79 -15.93
C VAL A 220 12.77 9.50 -16.77
N ARG A 221 12.80 8.35 -16.12
CA ARG A 221 13.03 7.06 -16.79
C ARG A 221 11.71 6.33 -17.05
N LYS A 222 11.54 5.84 -18.28
CA LYS A 222 10.44 4.94 -18.63
C LYS A 222 10.72 3.54 -18.10
N LEU A 223 9.74 2.96 -17.41
CA LEU A 223 9.79 1.58 -16.95
C LEU A 223 9.39 0.65 -18.10
N SER A 224 10.00 -0.53 -18.15
CA SER A 224 9.91 -1.45 -19.30
C SER A 224 8.52 -2.05 -19.48
N ASN A 225 7.81 -2.35 -18.39
CA ASN A 225 6.52 -3.01 -18.44
C ASN A 225 5.68 -2.73 -17.19
N GLY A 226 4.50 -3.33 -17.11
CA GLY A 226 3.72 -3.47 -15.88
C GLY A 226 3.08 -4.84 -15.80
N LEU A 227 2.67 -5.24 -14.61
CA LEU A 227 2.16 -6.58 -14.31
C LEU A 227 0.82 -6.48 -13.59
N ILE A 228 -0.12 -7.33 -14.01
CA ILE A 228 -1.35 -7.58 -13.26
C ILE A 228 -1.15 -8.92 -12.56
N ASN A 229 -1.09 -8.89 -11.23
CA ASN A 229 -0.87 -10.04 -10.36
C ASN A 229 0.36 -10.89 -10.77
N GLY A 230 1.48 -10.21 -11.02
CA GLY A 230 2.76 -10.82 -11.37
C GLY A 230 2.85 -11.35 -12.80
N LYS A 231 1.95 -10.94 -13.71
CA LYS A 231 1.93 -11.41 -15.10
C LYS A 231 1.69 -10.28 -16.08
N ASN A 232 2.39 -10.33 -17.20
CA ASN A 232 1.98 -9.68 -18.43
C ASN A 232 2.63 -10.37 -19.64
N ILE A 233 2.37 -9.86 -20.83
CA ILE A 233 3.18 -10.14 -22.01
C ILE A 233 4.32 -9.13 -22.14
N TYR A 234 5.31 -9.45 -22.97
CA TYR A 234 6.32 -8.50 -23.44
C TYR A 234 6.49 -8.59 -24.96
N GLY A 235 6.76 -7.45 -25.61
CA GLY A 235 6.87 -7.35 -27.07
C GLY A 235 5.54 -7.14 -27.80
N ASP A 236 5.59 -7.23 -29.13
CA ASP A 236 4.44 -7.08 -30.02
C ASP A 236 4.37 -8.17 -31.10
N GLY A 237 3.16 -8.39 -31.62
CA GLY A 237 2.91 -9.31 -32.74
C GLY A 237 3.43 -10.72 -32.49
N THR A 238 4.21 -11.25 -33.44
CA THR A 238 4.74 -12.62 -33.40
C THR A 238 5.90 -12.81 -32.41
N ASN A 239 6.50 -11.73 -31.91
CA ASN A 239 7.62 -11.77 -30.97
C ASN A 239 7.16 -11.59 -29.51
N THR A 240 5.88 -11.84 -29.24
CA THR A 240 5.29 -11.70 -27.92
C THR A 240 5.69 -12.87 -27.02
N THR A 241 6.26 -12.58 -25.85
CA THR A 241 6.52 -13.56 -24.79
C THR A 241 5.63 -13.29 -23.57
N GLY A 242 5.70 -14.17 -22.57
CA GLY A 242 4.90 -14.05 -21.35
C GLY A 242 3.44 -14.44 -21.54
N SER A 243 2.59 -14.03 -20.59
CA SER A 243 1.15 -14.31 -20.64
C SER A 243 0.36 -13.29 -19.84
N HIS A 244 -0.84 -12.96 -20.29
CA HIS A 244 -1.75 -12.13 -19.52
C HIS A 244 -2.23 -12.85 -18.24
N PHE A 245 -2.57 -12.07 -17.23
CA PHE A 245 -3.37 -12.55 -16.12
C PHE A 245 -4.76 -12.97 -16.61
N HIS A 246 -5.30 -14.09 -16.12
CA HIS A 246 -6.59 -14.62 -16.52
C HIS A 246 -7.51 -14.80 -15.30
N MET A 247 -8.73 -14.28 -15.37
CA MET A 247 -9.75 -14.45 -14.35
C MET A 247 -11.02 -15.07 -14.92
N LYS A 248 -11.34 -16.29 -14.47
CA LYS A 248 -12.61 -16.96 -14.81
C LYS A 248 -13.75 -16.43 -13.95
N VAL A 249 -14.87 -16.12 -14.60
CA VAL A 249 -16.14 -15.74 -13.97
C VAL A 249 -17.28 -16.62 -14.46
N GLU A 250 -18.31 -16.77 -13.63
CA GLU A 250 -19.54 -17.49 -13.95
C GLU A 250 -20.67 -16.49 -14.10
N LYS A 251 -21.50 -16.68 -15.14
CA LYS A 251 -22.62 -15.76 -15.41
C LYS A 251 -23.53 -15.65 -14.19
N GLY A 252 -23.83 -14.41 -13.79
CA GLY A 252 -24.74 -14.08 -12.70
C GLY A 252 -24.08 -13.96 -11.33
N LYS A 253 -22.86 -14.46 -11.14
CA LYS A 253 -22.13 -14.32 -9.88
C LYS A 253 -21.49 -12.94 -9.73
N SER A 254 -21.36 -12.51 -8.50
CA SER A 254 -20.66 -11.31 -8.06
C SER A 254 -19.29 -11.67 -7.44
N TYR A 255 -18.28 -10.85 -7.73
CA TYR A 255 -16.89 -11.12 -7.39
C TYR A 255 -16.25 -9.92 -6.70
N ARG A 256 -15.76 -10.10 -5.48
CA ARG A 256 -14.89 -9.12 -4.80
C ARG A 256 -13.46 -9.25 -5.32
N LEU A 257 -12.89 -8.15 -5.77
CA LEU A 257 -11.49 -8.00 -6.15
C LEU A 257 -10.84 -7.02 -5.17
N ARG A 258 -9.62 -7.32 -4.72
CA ARG A 258 -8.89 -6.51 -3.74
C ARG A 258 -7.71 -5.85 -4.43
N LEU A 259 -7.94 -4.70 -5.04
CA LEU A 259 -6.94 -3.98 -5.83
C LEU A 259 -5.85 -3.45 -4.91
N VAL A 260 -4.59 -3.63 -5.29
CA VAL A 260 -3.42 -3.09 -4.58
C VAL A 260 -2.44 -2.51 -5.60
N ASN A 261 -1.94 -1.31 -5.35
CA ASN A 261 -0.87 -0.72 -6.17
C ASN A 261 0.47 -0.73 -5.41
N PRO A 262 1.35 -1.73 -5.64
CA PRO A 262 2.68 -1.80 -5.05
C PRO A 262 3.76 -1.22 -5.98
N ALA A 263 3.38 -0.43 -6.99
CA ALA A 263 4.29 0.04 -8.02
C ALA A 263 5.42 0.92 -7.46
N ILE A 264 6.52 1.00 -8.22
CA ILE A 264 7.67 1.87 -7.95
C ILE A 264 7.28 3.34 -8.14
N ASP A 265 6.70 3.64 -9.30
CA ASP A 265 6.45 5.01 -9.76
C ASP A 265 5.26 5.07 -10.74
N THR A 266 4.22 4.25 -10.51
CA THR A 266 3.05 4.21 -11.40
C THR A 266 1.73 4.40 -10.67
N HIS A 267 0.98 5.42 -11.09
CA HIS A 267 -0.44 5.60 -10.75
C HIS A 267 -1.29 4.92 -11.81
N TRP A 268 -2.28 4.12 -11.41
CA TRP A 268 -3.09 3.35 -12.36
C TRP A 268 -4.49 3.91 -12.52
N LYS A 269 -4.99 3.88 -13.75
CA LYS A 269 -6.41 3.81 -14.08
C LYS A 269 -6.76 2.35 -14.35
N PHE A 270 -7.51 1.72 -13.46
CA PHE A 270 -7.95 0.34 -13.56
C PHE A 270 -9.36 0.27 -14.15
N THR A 271 -9.57 -0.57 -15.17
CA THR A 271 -10.88 -0.80 -15.78
C THR A 271 -11.08 -2.27 -16.13
N ILE A 272 -12.35 -2.70 -16.23
CA ILE A 272 -12.73 -3.95 -16.86
C ILE A 272 -13.78 -3.60 -17.92
N ASP A 273 -13.46 -3.86 -19.19
CA ASP A 273 -14.32 -3.47 -20.29
C ASP A 273 -15.75 -4.00 -20.10
N ASN A 274 -16.74 -3.15 -20.37
CA ASN A 274 -18.18 -3.40 -20.21
C ASN A 274 -18.67 -3.67 -18.78
N HIS A 275 -17.80 -3.79 -17.78
CA HIS A 275 -18.20 -4.05 -16.40
C HIS A 275 -18.05 -2.77 -15.56
N THR A 276 -19.09 -2.44 -14.80
CA THR A 276 -18.98 -1.47 -13.72
C THR A 276 -18.39 -2.14 -12.47
N MET A 277 -17.81 -1.33 -11.59
CA MET A 277 -17.25 -1.73 -10.32
C MET A 277 -17.98 -1.01 -9.20
N THR A 278 -18.49 -1.77 -8.22
CA THR A 278 -19.03 -1.21 -6.98
C THR A 278 -17.91 -1.19 -5.95
N VAL A 279 -17.42 0.00 -5.59
CA VAL A 279 -16.36 0.17 -4.59
C VAL A 279 -16.97 0.06 -3.21
N ILE A 280 -16.37 -0.77 -2.34
CA ILE A 280 -16.91 -1.07 -1.01
C ILE A 280 -15.92 -0.73 0.12
N ALA A 281 -14.64 -0.56 -0.20
CA ALA A 281 -13.63 -0.08 0.74
C ALA A 281 -12.56 0.73 0.03
N MET A 282 -11.96 1.68 0.74
CA MET A 282 -10.72 2.35 0.39
C MET A 282 -9.70 2.04 1.47
N ASP A 283 -8.51 1.61 1.08
CA ASP A 283 -7.50 1.10 2.00
C ASP A 283 -8.14 0.07 2.98
N LEU A 284 -8.10 0.31 4.30
CA LEU A 284 -8.73 -0.56 5.31
C LEU A 284 -10.07 -0.03 5.83
N PHE A 285 -10.68 0.94 5.14
CA PHE A 285 -11.94 1.55 5.52
C PHE A 285 -13.06 1.07 4.62
N PRO A 286 -14.03 0.29 5.15
CA PRO A 286 -15.29 0.10 4.46
C PRO A 286 -15.99 1.45 4.25
N ILE A 287 -16.47 1.68 3.03
CA ILE A 287 -17.12 2.92 2.62
C ILE A 287 -18.57 2.65 2.19
N LYS A 288 -19.38 3.71 2.16
CA LYS A 288 -20.68 3.67 1.49
C LYS A 288 -20.46 3.31 0.02
N PRO A 289 -21.10 2.24 -0.50
CA PRO A 289 -20.80 1.78 -1.85
C PRO A 289 -21.12 2.83 -2.91
N PHE A 290 -20.23 2.98 -3.89
CA PHE A 290 -20.46 3.76 -5.10
C PHE A 290 -20.05 2.97 -6.33
N VAL A 291 -20.62 3.32 -7.49
CA VAL A 291 -20.38 2.60 -8.74
C VAL A 291 -19.53 3.48 -9.66
N THR A 292 -18.49 2.90 -10.25
CA THR A 292 -17.64 3.56 -11.25
C THR A 292 -17.21 2.59 -12.35
N ASN A 293 -16.76 3.15 -13.47
CA ASN A 293 -16.20 2.41 -14.61
C ASN A 293 -14.66 2.34 -14.58
N VAL A 294 -14.04 3.24 -13.81
CA VAL A 294 -12.59 3.38 -13.69
C VAL A 294 -12.24 3.61 -12.22
N ILE A 295 -11.19 2.95 -11.76
CA ILE A 295 -10.61 3.20 -10.44
C ILE A 295 -9.27 3.88 -10.64
N SER A 296 -9.12 5.05 -10.05
CA SER A 296 -7.86 5.76 -9.90
C SER A 296 -7.17 5.30 -8.62
N ILE A 297 -5.99 4.70 -8.74
CA ILE A 297 -5.28 4.09 -7.62
C ILE A 297 -3.80 4.47 -7.62
N GLY A 298 -3.39 5.27 -6.64
CA GLY A 298 -2.01 5.68 -6.38
C GLY A 298 -1.20 4.60 -5.67
N MET A 299 0.13 4.73 -5.68
CA MET A 299 1.01 3.75 -5.04
C MET A 299 0.71 3.67 -3.54
N GLY A 300 0.68 2.45 -2.99
CA GLY A 300 0.30 2.15 -1.61
C GLY A 300 -1.21 2.00 -1.39
N GLN A 301 -2.05 2.59 -2.25
CA GLN A 301 -3.50 2.53 -2.07
C GLN A 301 -4.09 1.16 -2.38
N ARG A 302 -5.25 0.91 -1.76
CA ARG A 302 -6.10 -0.26 -2.04
C ARG A 302 -7.54 0.16 -2.27
N TYR A 303 -8.23 -0.61 -3.09
CA TYR A 303 -9.68 -0.55 -3.20
C TYR A 303 -10.25 -1.95 -3.27
N ASP A 304 -11.29 -2.20 -2.48
CA ASP A 304 -12.11 -3.38 -2.63
C ASP A 304 -13.27 -3.05 -3.56
N VAL A 305 -13.40 -3.80 -4.65
CA VAL A 305 -14.45 -3.61 -5.65
C VAL A 305 -15.21 -4.89 -5.90
N ILE A 306 -16.52 -4.77 -6.13
CA ILE A 306 -17.38 -5.86 -6.57
C ILE A 306 -17.71 -5.66 -8.04
N ILE A 307 -17.48 -6.70 -8.84
CA ILE A 307 -18.00 -6.80 -10.20
C ILE A 307 -19.10 -7.84 -10.26
N THR A 308 -20.14 -7.59 -11.05
CA THR A 308 -21.17 -8.60 -11.36
C THR A 308 -20.90 -9.17 -12.75
N ALA A 309 -20.82 -10.49 -12.85
CA ALA A 309 -20.57 -11.18 -14.11
C ALA A 309 -21.85 -11.28 -14.95
N ASN A 310 -22.32 -10.13 -15.45
CA ASN A 310 -23.57 -9.98 -16.20
C ASN A 310 -23.37 -9.69 -17.70
N GLN A 311 -22.14 -9.65 -18.20
CA GLN A 311 -21.82 -9.22 -19.56
C GLN A 311 -21.64 -10.35 -20.58
N ARG A 312 -21.95 -11.62 -20.23
CA ARG A 312 -21.74 -12.76 -21.15
C ARG A 312 -22.41 -12.62 -22.53
N SER A 313 -23.50 -11.87 -22.64
CA SER A 313 -24.20 -11.60 -23.91
C SER A 313 -23.43 -10.67 -24.84
N VAL A 314 -22.48 -9.89 -24.33
CA VAL A 314 -21.65 -8.95 -25.12
C VAL A 314 -20.43 -9.66 -25.70
N ALA A 315 -19.72 -10.45 -24.89
CA ALA A 315 -18.56 -11.23 -25.30
C ALA A 315 -18.27 -12.38 -24.31
N GLU A 316 -17.42 -13.33 -24.71
CA GLU A 316 -16.94 -14.40 -23.82
C GLU A 316 -15.68 -14.02 -23.03
N SER A 317 -14.96 -12.99 -23.47
CA SER A 317 -13.70 -12.52 -22.85
C SER A 317 -13.60 -11.00 -22.99
N PHE A 318 -13.16 -10.35 -21.91
CA PHE A 318 -13.09 -8.90 -21.75
C PHE A 318 -11.70 -8.50 -21.29
N TRP A 319 -11.19 -7.35 -21.76
CA TRP A 319 -9.95 -6.80 -21.21
C TRP A 319 -10.18 -6.29 -19.78
N MET A 320 -9.29 -6.69 -18.90
CA MET A 320 -8.98 -6.00 -17.64
C MET A 320 -7.74 -5.16 -17.92
N ARG A 321 -7.74 -3.89 -17.56
CA ARG A 321 -6.69 -2.94 -17.94
C ARG A 321 -6.13 -2.26 -16.71
N ALA A 322 -4.80 -2.15 -16.65
CA ALA A 322 -4.11 -1.25 -15.75
C ALA A 322 -3.34 -0.25 -16.62
N ILE A 323 -3.84 0.98 -16.67
CA ILE A 323 -3.34 2.00 -17.59
C ILE A 323 -2.53 3.01 -16.77
N PRO A 324 -1.24 3.23 -17.04
CA PRO A 324 -0.46 4.25 -16.36
C PRO A 324 -1.09 5.63 -16.60
N ALA A 325 -1.26 6.42 -15.53
CA ALA A 325 -1.82 7.75 -15.64
C ALA A 325 -0.83 8.74 -16.29
N ASP A 326 -1.35 9.69 -17.06
CA ASP A 326 -0.49 10.64 -17.78
C ASP A 326 0.25 11.56 -16.81
N ARG A 327 1.45 12.00 -17.20
CA ARG A 327 2.31 12.98 -16.51
C ARG A 327 2.98 12.53 -15.21
N CYS A 328 2.40 11.59 -14.45
CA CYS A 328 3.05 11.03 -13.25
C CYS A 328 3.56 9.60 -13.44
N SER A 329 3.41 9.01 -14.63
CA SER A 329 3.86 7.65 -14.89
C SER A 329 4.35 7.50 -16.31
N GLN A 330 5.49 6.81 -16.49
CA GLN A 330 6.05 6.56 -17.80
C GLN A 330 6.38 5.08 -17.98
N ASN A 331 5.74 4.45 -18.96
CA ASN A 331 5.88 3.02 -19.21
C ASN A 331 5.95 2.72 -20.71
N GLU A 332 6.86 1.86 -21.12
CA GLU A 332 7.02 1.46 -22.53
C GLU A 332 5.82 0.65 -23.03
N MET A 333 5.20 -0.14 -22.14
CA MET A 333 4.06 -1.01 -22.45
C MET A 333 2.72 -0.42 -22.02
N ALA A 334 2.61 0.91 -21.87
CA ALA A 334 1.46 1.61 -21.28
C ALA A 334 0.08 1.19 -21.86
N SER A 335 0.00 0.80 -23.14
CA SER A 335 -1.25 0.36 -23.76
C SER A 335 -1.55 -1.13 -23.63
N ASN A 336 -0.58 -1.95 -23.18
CA ASN A 336 -0.60 -3.41 -23.20
C ASN A 336 -0.41 -4.07 -21.82
N ILE A 337 -0.61 -3.32 -20.74
CA ILE A 337 -0.68 -3.88 -19.38
C ILE A 337 -2.12 -4.33 -19.12
N ARG A 338 -2.39 -5.61 -19.42
CA ARG A 338 -3.75 -6.16 -19.48
C ARG A 338 -3.87 -7.56 -18.89
N GLY A 339 -5.06 -7.86 -18.38
CA GLY A 339 -5.55 -9.17 -18.02
C GLY A 339 -6.82 -9.52 -18.79
N ILE A 340 -7.31 -10.74 -18.64
CA ILE A 340 -8.50 -11.24 -19.35
C ILE A 340 -9.52 -11.77 -18.34
N VAL A 341 -10.72 -11.17 -18.32
CA VAL A 341 -11.89 -11.72 -17.63
C VAL A 341 -12.68 -12.57 -18.60
N TYR A 342 -12.99 -13.83 -18.29
CA TYR A 342 -13.66 -14.72 -19.22
C TYR A 342 -14.73 -15.61 -18.59
N TYR A 343 -15.80 -15.86 -19.35
CA TYR A 343 -16.96 -16.68 -18.95
C TYR A 343 -16.88 -18.13 -19.46
N GLY A 344 -16.11 -18.36 -20.53
CA GLY A 344 -16.01 -19.66 -21.20
C GLY A 344 -15.10 -20.67 -20.50
N ASN A 345 -14.79 -21.76 -21.20
CA ASN A 345 -13.88 -22.80 -20.70
C ASN A 345 -12.41 -22.38 -20.70
N LYS A 346 -12.04 -21.46 -21.59
CA LYS A 346 -10.68 -20.91 -21.72
C LYS A 346 -10.73 -19.43 -22.12
N PRO A 347 -9.72 -18.63 -21.74
CA PRO A 347 -9.62 -17.24 -22.16
C PRO A 347 -9.38 -17.17 -23.67
N LYS A 348 -10.03 -16.21 -24.33
CA LYS A 348 -9.77 -15.81 -25.71
C LYS A 348 -9.29 -14.37 -25.71
N GLN A 349 -8.50 -13.96 -26.70
CA GLN A 349 -8.06 -12.57 -26.84
C GLN A 349 -9.27 -11.64 -27.01
N PRO A 350 -9.52 -10.73 -26.06
CA PRO A 350 -10.65 -9.81 -26.14
C PRO A 350 -10.50 -8.79 -27.28
N ARG A 351 -11.63 -8.35 -27.84
CA ARG A 351 -11.74 -7.22 -28.78
C ARG A 351 -12.52 -6.04 -28.20
N THR A 352 -12.80 -6.09 -26.89
CA THR A 352 -13.57 -5.09 -26.16
C THR A 352 -12.79 -3.78 -26.03
N GLN A 353 -13.52 -2.70 -25.76
CA GLN A 353 -12.95 -1.36 -25.59
C GLN A 353 -13.24 -0.83 -24.18
N SER A 354 -12.32 -0.03 -23.66
CA SER A 354 -12.49 0.62 -22.36
C SER A 354 -13.56 1.70 -22.43
N PHE A 355 -14.19 1.98 -21.29
CA PHE A 355 -14.95 3.21 -21.11
C PHE A 355 -14.06 4.44 -21.30
N PRO A 356 -14.60 5.59 -21.77
CA PRO A 356 -13.87 6.85 -21.78
C PRO A 356 -13.66 7.35 -20.34
N PHE A 357 -12.47 7.87 -20.06
CA PHE A 357 -12.13 8.48 -18.77
C PHE A 357 -11.02 9.53 -18.96
N THR A 358 -10.84 10.39 -17.95
CA THR A 358 -9.75 11.37 -17.91
C THR A 358 -8.51 10.73 -17.30
N ASN A 359 -7.40 10.71 -18.03
CA ASN A 359 -6.18 10.02 -17.61
C ASN A 359 -5.25 10.91 -16.78
N VAL A 360 -5.66 11.27 -15.57
CA VAL A 360 -4.89 12.15 -14.66
C VAL A 360 -4.54 11.48 -13.33
N CYS A 361 -3.53 12.02 -12.65
CA CYS A 361 -2.98 11.50 -11.39
C CYS A 361 -3.70 12.12 -10.19
N GLU A 362 -4.84 11.54 -9.84
CA GLU A 362 -5.72 11.99 -8.76
C GLU A 362 -6.28 10.79 -8.00
N ASP A 363 -6.75 10.99 -6.78
CA ASP A 363 -7.57 9.98 -6.09
C ASP A 363 -8.99 9.92 -6.68
N GLU A 364 -9.76 8.90 -6.27
CA GLU A 364 -11.20 8.94 -6.47
C GLU A 364 -11.79 10.20 -5.81
N PRO A 365 -12.85 10.82 -6.37
CA PRO A 365 -13.44 12.03 -5.82
C PRO A 365 -13.77 11.87 -4.33
N LEU A 366 -13.32 12.81 -3.49
CA LEU A 366 -13.51 12.74 -2.03
C LEU A 366 -15.00 12.58 -1.63
N THR A 367 -15.92 13.10 -2.43
CA THR A 367 -17.38 12.97 -2.22
C THR A 367 -17.89 11.53 -2.32
N ASN A 368 -17.17 10.65 -3.03
CA ASN A 368 -17.49 9.22 -3.13
C ASN A 368 -16.87 8.41 -1.99
N LEU A 369 -15.81 8.92 -1.38
CA LEU A 369 -14.98 8.24 -0.39
C LEU A 369 -15.51 8.43 1.04
N VAL A 370 -16.76 8.03 1.29
CA VAL A 370 -17.43 8.25 2.58
C VAL A 370 -17.31 7.01 3.47
N PRO A 371 -16.56 7.06 4.60
CA PRO A 371 -16.46 5.94 5.53
C PRO A 371 -17.85 5.48 6.01
N HIS A 372 -18.06 4.16 6.08
CA HIS A 372 -19.33 3.58 6.52
C HIS A 372 -19.59 3.85 7.99
N VAL A 373 -18.58 3.62 8.84
CA VAL A 373 -18.59 4.05 10.25
C VAL A 373 -18.13 5.51 10.31
N PRO A 374 -19.03 6.46 10.63
CA PRO A 374 -18.71 7.86 10.53
C PRO A 374 -17.79 8.31 11.66
N LYS A 375 -16.84 9.19 11.35
CA LYS A 375 -16.01 9.87 12.36
C LYS A 375 -15.82 11.32 11.96
N ASN A 376 -16.34 12.23 12.78
CA ASN A 376 -16.12 13.66 12.58
C ASN A 376 -14.74 14.06 13.10
N VAL A 377 -14.16 15.03 12.42
CA VAL A 377 -12.92 15.70 12.86
C VAL A 377 -13.35 17.02 13.49
N ASP A 378 -12.79 17.33 14.65
CA ASP A 378 -13.04 18.65 15.25
C ASP A 378 -12.53 19.72 14.26
N PRO A 379 -13.13 20.92 14.21
CA PRO A 379 -12.50 22.01 13.49
C PRO A 379 -11.12 22.28 14.10
N PRO A 380 -10.13 22.73 13.32
CA PRO A 380 -8.87 23.19 13.88
C PRO A 380 -9.13 24.38 14.84
N ILE A 381 -9.10 24.14 16.15
CA ILE A 381 -9.25 25.19 17.19
C ILE A 381 -7.86 25.68 17.58
N SER A 382 -7.63 26.99 17.47
CA SER A 382 -6.40 27.64 17.91
C SER A 382 -6.12 27.41 19.41
N PRO A 383 -4.88 27.11 19.84
CA PRO A 383 -3.67 26.97 19.02
C PRO A 383 -3.64 25.60 18.35
N VAL A 384 -3.87 25.59 17.04
CA VAL A 384 -3.82 24.38 16.24
C VAL A 384 -2.35 24.00 16.11
N TRP A 385 -2.02 22.74 16.32
CA TRP A 385 -0.74 22.22 15.86
C TRP A 385 -0.79 22.15 14.31
N ASP A 386 -0.65 23.32 13.69
CA ASP A 386 -0.56 23.50 12.24
C ASP A 386 0.91 23.38 11.83
N LYS A 387 1.24 22.31 11.13
CA LYS A 387 2.55 22.15 10.49
C LYS A 387 2.39 22.31 8.99
N ASN A 388 2.95 23.41 8.47
CA ASN A 388 3.16 23.59 7.04
C ASN A 388 4.38 22.77 6.62
N VAL A 389 4.18 21.92 5.62
CA VAL A 389 5.21 21.05 5.07
C VAL A 389 5.23 21.26 3.55
N THR A 390 6.33 21.77 3.01
CA THR A 390 6.48 21.96 1.57
C THR A 390 7.29 20.83 0.96
N VAL A 391 6.73 20.14 -0.03
CA VAL A 391 7.44 19.17 -0.85
C VAL A 391 8.15 19.89 -2.00
N SER A 392 9.45 19.65 -2.11
CA SER A 392 10.28 20.17 -3.20
C SER A 392 11.43 19.22 -3.50
N ASN A 393 12.26 19.57 -4.49
CA ASN A 393 13.52 18.87 -4.74
C ASN A 393 14.72 19.81 -4.61
N THR A 394 15.87 19.19 -4.40
CA THR A 394 17.16 19.85 -4.36
C THR A 394 18.25 18.94 -4.93
N ARG A 395 19.47 19.47 -5.04
CA ARG A 395 20.66 18.66 -5.24
C ARG A 395 21.57 18.76 -4.01
N ASN A 396 22.08 17.63 -3.54
CA ASN A 396 23.00 17.61 -2.40
C ASN A 396 24.42 18.06 -2.82
N ALA A 397 25.37 18.06 -1.88
CA ALA A 397 26.75 18.47 -2.13
C ALA A 397 27.47 17.63 -3.21
N GLN A 398 27.06 16.37 -3.40
CA GLN A 398 27.56 15.46 -4.45
C GLN A 398 26.78 15.62 -5.77
N ASN A 399 25.94 16.66 -5.89
CA ASN A 399 25.09 16.93 -7.04
C ASN A 399 24.02 15.86 -7.31
N PHE A 400 23.68 15.02 -6.33
CA PHE A 400 22.59 14.04 -6.47
C PHE A 400 21.24 14.68 -6.21
N PHE A 401 20.25 14.32 -7.03
CA PHE A 401 18.86 14.70 -6.88
C PHE A 401 18.27 14.13 -5.59
N ARG A 402 17.57 14.97 -4.81
CA ARG A 402 16.90 14.59 -3.57
C ARG A 402 15.54 15.26 -3.46
N TRP A 403 14.55 14.49 -3.01
CA TRP A 403 13.30 15.04 -2.51
C TRP A 403 13.49 15.56 -1.08
N GLN A 404 12.74 16.59 -0.71
CA GLN A 404 12.77 17.15 0.63
C GLN A 404 11.38 17.58 1.11
N PHE A 405 11.15 17.42 2.40
CA PHE A 405 10.09 18.08 3.13
C PHE A 405 10.68 19.32 3.79
N ASN A 406 10.12 20.49 3.49
CA ASN A 406 10.70 21.80 3.78
C ASN A 406 12.12 21.90 3.19
N SER A 407 13.15 21.86 4.05
CA SER A 407 14.56 21.88 3.68
C SER A 407 15.31 20.60 4.08
N THR A 408 14.59 19.54 4.47
CA THR A 408 15.16 18.28 4.95
C THR A 408 14.89 17.16 3.95
N SER A 409 15.95 16.61 3.39
CA SER A 409 15.94 15.25 2.81
C SER A 409 16.21 14.25 3.92
N MET A 410 15.30 13.28 4.10
CA MET A 410 15.43 12.30 5.17
C MET A 410 16.68 11.44 4.96
N ASN A 411 17.44 11.27 6.04
CA ASN A 411 18.57 10.34 6.12
C ASN A 411 18.67 9.85 7.57
N VAL A 412 18.38 8.56 7.77
CA VAL A 412 18.30 7.89 9.07
C VAL A 412 19.40 6.84 9.20
N SER A 413 19.88 6.63 10.42
CA SER A 413 20.87 5.59 10.70
C SER A 413 20.18 4.24 10.94
N TRP A 414 20.58 3.21 10.19
CA TRP A 414 20.11 1.85 10.44
C TRP A 414 20.68 1.25 11.73
N GLU A 415 21.89 1.64 12.12
CA GLU A 415 22.56 1.16 13.33
C GLU A 415 22.08 1.88 14.61
N ASN A 416 21.53 3.09 14.46
CA ASN A 416 20.94 3.85 15.57
C ASN A 416 19.52 4.33 15.22
N PRO A 417 18.52 3.42 15.13
CA PRO A 417 17.16 3.78 14.78
C PRO A 417 16.51 4.66 15.87
N THR A 418 15.49 5.44 15.50
CA THR A 418 14.83 6.41 16.40
C THR A 418 14.35 5.77 17.71
N LEU A 419 13.83 4.54 17.69
CA LEU A 419 13.44 3.83 18.91
C LEU A 419 14.62 3.56 19.86
N MET A 420 15.81 3.30 19.32
CA MET A 420 17.03 3.13 20.11
C MET A 420 17.46 4.46 20.73
N GLN A 421 17.41 5.55 19.96
CA GLN A 421 17.69 6.91 20.44
C GLN A 421 16.73 7.29 21.60
N VAL A 422 15.44 6.98 21.46
CA VAL A 422 14.44 7.17 22.53
C VAL A 422 14.73 6.28 23.74
N TYR A 423 15.06 5.00 23.54
CA TYR A 423 15.39 4.08 24.62
C TYR A 423 16.61 4.54 25.43
N HIS A 424 17.59 5.14 24.76
CA HIS A 424 18.80 5.69 25.38
C HIS A 424 18.65 7.11 25.91
N ASP A 425 17.46 7.71 25.80
CA ASP A 425 17.20 9.10 26.22
C ASP A 425 18.19 10.08 25.57
N GLU A 426 18.46 9.89 24.27
CA GLU A 426 19.32 10.80 23.51
C GLU A 426 18.74 12.22 23.53
N PRO A 427 19.58 13.27 23.64
CA PRO A 427 19.14 14.63 23.95
C PRO A 427 18.38 15.33 22.80
N GLY A 428 18.27 14.69 21.63
CA GLY A 428 17.54 15.20 20.48
C GLY A 428 17.81 14.40 19.21
N PHE A 429 17.05 14.68 18.16
CA PHE A 429 17.17 14.00 16.88
C PHE A 429 17.95 14.86 15.88
N SER A 430 18.68 14.24 14.97
CA SER A 430 19.33 14.96 13.87
C SER A 430 18.27 15.62 12.97
N ASN A 431 18.57 16.79 12.41
CA ASN A 431 17.67 17.43 11.44
C ASN A 431 17.35 16.52 10.25
N SER A 432 18.29 15.66 9.84
CA SER A 432 18.10 14.70 8.75
C SER A 432 17.10 13.60 9.07
N SER A 433 16.76 13.40 10.35
CA SER A 433 15.72 12.43 10.76
C SER A 433 14.31 12.95 10.49
N GLY A 434 14.14 14.26 10.22
CA GLY A 434 12.84 14.82 9.86
C GLY A 434 11.75 14.71 10.94
N VAL A 435 12.14 14.65 12.22
CA VAL A 435 11.22 14.39 13.33
C VAL A 435 10.20 15.52 13.51
N ILE A 436 8.93 15.13 13.57
CA ILE A 436 7.82 15.97 14.05
C ILE A 436 7.36 15.39 15.39
N GLU A 437 7.64 16.10 16.48
CA GLU A 437 7.22 15.70 17.83
C GLU A 437 5.75 16.04 18.07
N LEU A 438 4.96 15.09 18.56
CA LEU A 438 3.57 15.30 18.96
C LEU A 438 3.41 15.07 20.47
N PRO A 439 3.53 16.12 21.30
CA PRO A 439 3.64 15.97 22.75
C PRO A 439 2.29 15.75 23.46
N PHE A 440 1.17 15.92 22.76
CA PHE A 440 -0.17 15.87 23.35
C PHE A 440 -0.87 14.55 23.02
N LYS A 441 -1.21 13.82 24.07
CA LYS A 441 -1.98 12.57 23.97
C LYS A 441 -3.43 12.86 23.54
N ASP A 442 -3.95 12.01 22.65
CA ASP A 442 -5.35 11.99 22.20
C ASP A 442 -5.84 13.34 21.65
N LYS A 443 -4.96 14.06 20.92
CA LYS A 443 -5.29 15.31 20.22
C LYS A 443 -5.16 15.16 18.71
N TRP A 444 -6.08 15.80 18.00
CA TRP A 444 -5.97 15.97 16.55
C TRP A 444 -4.74 16.81 16.20
N VAL A 445 -4.09 16.43 15.10
CA VAL A 445 -2.97 17.14 14.50
C VAL A 445 -3.34 17.44 13.06
N TYR A 446 -3.10 18.68 12.63
CA TYR A 446 -3.48 19.15 11.29
C TYR A 446 -2.19 19.39 10.51
N LEU A 447 -1.99 18.59 9.47
CA LEU A 447 -0.83 18.69 8.58
C LEU A 447 -1.27 19.31 7.27
N PHE A 448 -0.69 20.47 6.95
CA PHE A 448 -0.88 21.11 5.66
C PHE A 448 0.36 20.85 4.79
N ILE A 449 0.22 19.92 3.84
CA ILE A 449 1.30 19.52 2.95
C ILE A 449 1.08 20.22 1.60
N GLN A 450 1.99 21.11 1.25
CA GLN A 450 2.00 21.84 -0.02
C GLN A 450 3.01 21.20 -0.97
N ASN A 451 2.71 21.23 -2.25
CA ASN A 451 3.55 20.65 -3.27
C ASN A 451 3.88 21.65 -4.37
N THR A 452 5.14 21.74 -4.77
CA THR A 452 5.60 22.74 -5.75
C THR A 452 5.87 22.16 -7.14
N ILE A 453 5.67 20.85 -7.32
CA ILE A 453 6.33 20.08 -8.37
C ILE A 453 5.39 19.01 -8.96
N VAL A 454 5.68 17.72 -8.72
CA VAL A 454 4.99 16.56 -9.30
C VAL A 454 4.06 15.91 -8.28
N THR A 455 3.07 15.16 -8.74
CA THR A 455 2.14 14.43 -7.85
C THR A 455 2.89 13.37 -7.01
N HIS A 456 2.54 13.24 -5.73
CA HIS A 456 3.11 12.25 -4.81
C HIS A 456 2.01 11.49 -4.05
N PRO A 457 2.08 10.17 -3.86
CA PRO A 457 1.27 9.49 -2.85
C PRO A 457 1.91 9.67 -1.47
N ILE A 458 1.17 10.23 -0.53
CA ILE A 458 1.58 10.40 0.87
C ILE A 458 1.00 9.28 1.70
N HIS A 459 1.88 8.50 2.32
CA HIS A 459 1.53 7.42 3.24
C HIS A 459 1.90 7.80 4.68
N LEU A 460 1.05 7.43 5.64
CA LEU A 460 1.29 7.65 7.07
C LEU A 460 1.25 6.31 7.82
N HIS A 461 2.33 6.04 8.57
CA HIS A 461 2.42 4.86 9.42
C HIS A 461 1.66 5.07 10.73
N GLY A 462 1.15 3.96 11.30
CA GLY A 462 0.56 3.95 12.63
C GLY A 462 -0.81 4.64 12.77
N HIS A 463 -1.29 5.28 11.70
CA HIS A 463 -2.50 6.08 11.73
C HIS A 463 -3.23 6.07 10.38
N ASP A 464 -4.55 6.02 10.47
CA ASP A 464 -5.42 6.42 9.38
C ASP A 464 -5.70 7.92 9.52
N PHE A 465 -5.40 8.70 8.49
CA PHE A 465 -5.64 10.15 8.50
C PHE A 465 -6.93 10.52 7.80
N SER A 466 -7.50 11.64 8.22
CA SER A 466 -8.67 12.25 7.59
C SER A 466 -8.25 13.25 6.53
N ILE A 467 -8.75 13.08 5.29
CA ILE A 467 -8.52 14.02 4.19
C ILE A 467 -9.51 15.16 4.31
N LEU A 468 -9.09 16.27 4.90
CA LEU A 468 -9.94 17.44 5.10
C LEU A 468 -10.07 18.27 3.82
N ALA A 469 -9.02 18.32 3.01
CA ALA A 469 -8.98 18.98 1.71
C ALA A 469 -7.90 18.29 0.85
N GLN A 470 -8.05 18.34 -0.47
CA GLN A 470 -7.07 17.83 -1.42
C GLN A 470 -7.08 18.74 -2.66
N GLY A 471 -5.92 19.25 -3.04
CA GLY A 471 -5.75 20.06 -4.24
C GLY A 471 -6.07 19.26 -5.51
N GLN A 472 -6.52 19.95 -6.55
CA GLN A 472 -6.77 19.36 -7.87
C GLN A 472 -5.56 19.62 -8.79
N PRO A 473 -5.09 18.64 -9.58
CA PRO A 473 -3.96 18.85 -10.47
C PRO A 473 -4.30 19.81 -11.63
N GLY A 474 -3.46 20.83 -11.88
CA GLY A 474 -3.61 21.70 -13.05
C GLY A 474 -2.80 23.01 -13.03
N PRO A 475 -2.43 23.61 -14.18
CA PRO A 475 -1.76 24.91 -14.21
C PRO A 475 -2.69 26.03 -13.72
N GLY A 476 -2.25 26.79 -12.72
CA GLY A 476 -2.84 28.09 -12.38
C GLY A 476 -3.99 28.11 -11.38
N LYS A 477 -4.50 26.99 -10.85
CA LYS A 477 -5.40 26.96 -9.68
C LYS A 477 -5.53 25.58 -8.98
N PRO A 478 -5.86 25.55 -7.67
CA PRO A 478 -5.71 26.63 -6.69
C PRO A 478 -4.91 26.20 -5.46
N GLN A 479 -4.22 27.18 -4.88
CA GLN A 479 -3.98 27.16 -3.45
C GLN A 479 -5.30 26.81 -2.74
N TRP A 480 -5.23 25.92 -1.75
CA TRP A 480 -6.36 25.54 -0.90
C TRP A 480 -7.24 26.77 -0.58
N ASP A 481 -8.53 26.69 -0.90
CA ASP A 481 -9.47 27.81 -0.81
C ASP A 481 -9.97 28.10 0.62
N GLY A 482 -9.35 27.45 1.62
CA GLY A 482 -9.73 27.53 3.02
C GLY A 482 -10.89 26.60 3.40
N SER A 483 -11.49 25.86 2.45
CA SER A 483 -12.59 24.95 2.74
C SER A 483 -12.09 23.57 3.19
N ILE A 484 -12.72 23.02 4.23
CA ILE A 484 -12.42 21.68 4.74
C ILE A 484 -13.69 20.89 4.97
N ILE A 485 -13.56 19.57 4.84
CA ILE A 485 -14.60 18.60 5.19
C ILE A 485 -14.27 18.05 6.58
N THR A 486 -15.06 18.42 7.59
CA THR A 486 -14.91 17.91 8.97
C THR A 486 -15.96 16.87 9.34
N GLN A 487 -17.07 16.81 8.59
CA GLN A 487 -18.14 15.84 8.81
C GLN A 487 -17.88 14.57 8.01
N ASN A 488 -17.49 13.50 8.70
CA ASN A 488 -17.13 12.21 8.13
C ASN A 488 -16.26 12.29 6.85
N PRO A 489 -15.11 13.00 6.89
CA PRO A 489 -14.21 13.07 5.75
C PRO A 489 -13.69 11.67 5.36
N PRO A 490 -13.18 11.51 4.14
CA PRO A 490 -12.43 10.30 3.77
C PRO A 490 -11.34 10.02 4.80
N ARG A 491 -11.22 8.76 5.22
CA ARG A 491 -10.26 8.29 6.23
C ARG A 491 -9.50 7.08 5.69
N ARG A 492 -8.19 7.19 5.57
CA ARG A 492 -7.33 6.21 4.91
C ARG A 492 -5.86 6.39 5.31
N ASP A 493 -4.96 5.56 4.81
CA ASP A 493 -3.52 5.64 5.16
C ASP A 493 -2.64 6.15 4.03
N THR A 494 -3.16 6.23 2.79
CA THR A 494 -2.40 6.72 1.64
C THR A 494 -3.24 7.61 0.73
N ALA A 495 -2.83 8.85 0.47
CA ALA A 495 -3.59 9.80 -0.35
C ALA A 495 -2.67 10.59 -1.30
N VAL A 496 -3.21 10.99 -2.45
CA VAL A 496 -2.46 11.75 -3.46
C VAL A 496 -2.30 13.21 -3.05
N LEU A 497 -1.07 13.68 -3.00
CA LEU A 497 -0.70 15.09 -3.00
C LEU A 497 -0.51 15.55 -4.45
N ALA A 498 -1.46 16.35 -4.95
CA ALA A 498 -1.44 16.84 -6.33
C ALA A 498 -0.17 17.65 -6.63
N GLY A 499 0.36 17.52 -7.85
CA GLY A 499 1.47 18.37 -8.32
C GLY A 499 1.06 19.84 -8.34
N SER A 500 1.88 20.71 -7.76
CA SER A 500 1.62 22.16 -7.66
C SER A 500 0.36 22.53 -6.84
N GLY A 501 -0.03 21.71 -5.86
CA GLY A 501 -1.26 21.85 -5.06
C GLY A 501 -1.09 21.78 -3.55
#